data_AF-A0A2A5X5X8-F1
#
_entry.id   AF-A0A2A5X5X8-F1
#
_cell.length_a   1.000
_cell.length_b   1.000
_cell.length_c   1.000
_cell.angle_alpha   90.00
_cell.angle_beta   90.00
_cell.angle_gamma   90.00
#
_symmetry.space_group_name_H-M   'P 1'
#
loop_
_entity.id
_entity.type
_entity.pdbx_description
1 polymer ?
#
loop_
_entity_poly.entity_id
_entity_poly.type
_entity_poly.pdbx_seq_one_letter_code
_entity_poly.pdbx_strand_id
1 'polypeptide(L)' 'YGMGMQEAVDSKKFHHQWLPDVLVVEENTLSDQLNDKLFKIGHKIVKRTSLGRMDCILVNDDGSLEGGADNRGDNIALGY' A
#
# COMPACT_ATOMS: atom_id res chain seq x y z
N TYR A 1 -8.28 4.10 -8.83
CA TYR A 1 -7.20 3.37 -9.53
C TYR A 1 -7.70 2.15 -10.30
N GLY A 2 -8.91 1.62 -10.07
CA GLY A 2 -9.45 0.49 -10.86
C GLY A 2 -8.58 -0.77 -10.78
N MET A 3 -7.86 -0.92 -9.66
CA MET A 3 -6.94 -2.01 -9.42
C MET A 3 -7.71 -3.29 -9.11
N GLY A 4 -7.26 -4.42 -9.67
CA GLY A 4 -7.66 -5.75 -9.19
C GLY A 4 -7.14 -6.03 -7.77
N MET A 5 -7.55 -7.14 -7.18
CA MET A 5 -7.25 -7.38 -5.76
C MET A 5 -5.74 -7.46 -5.48
N GLN A 6 -5.00 -8.19 -6.32
CA GLN A 6 -3.55 -8.34 -6.15
C GLN A 6 -2.81 -7.01 -6.36
N GLU A 7 -3.20 -6.22 -7.36
CA GLU A 7 -2.60 -4.91 -7.60
C GLU A 7 -2.79 -3.96 -6.42
N ALA A 8 -3.97 -3.97 -5.79
CA ALA A 8 -4.25 -3.15 -4.61
C ALA A 8 -3.42 -3.57 -3.39
N VAL A 9 -3.25 -4.87 -3.18
CA VAL A 9 -2.42 -5.41 -2.07
C VAL A 9 -0.94 -5.12 -2.27
N ASP A 10 -0.44 -5.26 -3.51
CA ASP A 10 0.96 -5.07 -3.83
C ASP A 10 1.36 -3.59 -3.85
N SER A 11 0.41 -2.70 -4.14
CA SER A 11 0.60 -1.25 -4.16
C SER A 11 1.31 -0.75 -2.90
N LYS A 12 2.24 0.18 -3.12
CA LYS A 12 3.05 0.73 -2.03
C LYS A 12 2.22 1.61 -1.10
N LYS A 13 2.50 1.51 0.19
CA LYS A 13 1.67 2.08 1.26
C LYS A 13 2.31 3.30 1.90
N PHE A 14 1.48 4.16 2.48
CA PHE A 14 1.88 5.28 3.33
C PHE A 14 0.92 5.44 4.51
N HIS A 15 1.36 6.10 5.57
CA HIS A 15 0.58 6.25 6.80
C HIS A 15 0.96 7.52 7.57
N HIS A 16 -0.03 8.17 8.18
CA HIS A 16 0.13 9.28 9.12
C HIS A 16 -0.89 9.12 10.25
N GLN A 17 -0.44 9.12 11.51
CA GLN A 17 -1.26 8.83 12.69
C GLN A 17 -1.40 10.00 13.66
N TRP A 18 -1.27 11.22 13.15
CA TRP A 18 -1.26 12.49 13.91
C TRP A 18 -0.03 12.65 14.82
N LEU A 19 0.19 11.73 15.77
CA LEU A 19 1.39 11.69 16.61
C LEU A 19 2.12 10.34 16.46
N PRO A 20 3.44 10.34 16.22
CA PRO A 20 4.27 11.50 15.86
C PRO A 20 3.83 12.11 14.52
N ASP A 21 4.08 13.41 14.35
CA ASP A 21 3.73 14.18 13.15
C ASP A 21 4.74 13.91 12.01
N VAL A 22 4.63 12.72 11.43
CA VAL A 22 5.47 12.23 10.32
C VAL A 22 4.65 11.39 9.36
N LEU A 23 4.93 11.56 8.06
CA LEU A 23 4.43 10.71 7.00
C LEU A 23 5.36 9.51 6.84
N VAL A 24 4.88 8.33 7.21
CA VAL A 24 5.60 7.07 7.01
C VAL A 24 5.26 6.54 5.62
N VAL A 25 6.27 6.18 4.84
CA VAL A 25 6.12 5.66 3.47
C VAL A 25 6.95 4.42 3.29
N GLU A 26 6.45 3.47 2.51
CA GLU A 26 7.28 2.35 2.06
C GLU A 26 8.42 2.86 1.15
N GLU A 27 9.54 2.15 1.14
CA GLU A 27 10.65 2.46 0.24
C GLU A 27 10.22 2.42 -1.23
N ASN A 28 10.81 3.32 -2.03
CA ASN A 28 10.54 3.48 -3.46
C ASN A 28 9.07 3.83 -3.83
N THR A 29 8.28 4.33 -2.87
CA THR A 29 6.89 4.78 -3.10
C THR A 29 6.81 6.14 -3.80
N LEU A 30 7.67 7.09 -3.39
CA LEU A 30 7.62 8.47 -3.84
C LEU A 30 8.71 8.74 -4.88
N SER A 31 8.35 9.44 -5.96
CA SER A 31 9.35 10.08 -6.81
C SER A 31 10.01 11.26 -6.08
N ASP A 32 11.22 11.63 -6.48
CA ASP A 32 11.93 12.78 -5.88
C ASP A 32 11.10 14.07 -6.00
N GLN A 33 10.44 14.27 -7.13
CA GLN A 33 9.55 15.42 -7.32
C GLN A 33 8.37 15.44 -6.34
N LEU A 34 7.77 14.29 -6.04
CA LEU A 34 6.66 14.21 -5.09
C LEU A 34 7.16 14.39 -3.65
N ASN A 35 8.31 13.80 -3.33
CA ASN A 35 8.98 13.98 -2.04
C ASN A 35 9.25 15.48 -1.77
N ASP A 36 9.82 16.20 -2.74
CA ASP A 36 10.08 17.64 -2.63
C ASP A 36 8.80 18.46 -2.44
N LYS A 37 7.72 18.10 -3.15
CA LYS A 37 6.42 18.78 -2.99
C LYS A 37 5.86 18.58 -1.59
N LEU A 38 5.92 17.35 -1.07
CA LEU A 38 5.42 17.01 0.27
C LEU A 38 6.25 17.72 1.36
N PHE A 39 7.58 17.76 1.20
CA PHE A 39 8.46 18.51 2.09
C PHE A 39 8.13 20.01 2.11
N LYS A 40 7.91 20.62 0.93
CA LYS A 40 7.57 22.06 0.81
C LYS A 40 6.26 22.44 1.48
N ILE A 41 5.29 21.52 1.56
CA ILE A 41 4.02 21.76 2.27
C ILE A 41 4.08 21.37 3.76
N GLY A 42 5.26 21.00 4.27
CA GLY A 42 5.53 20.81 5.69
C GLY A 42 5.60 19.36 6.17
N HIS A 43 5.45 18.35 5.31
CA HIS A 43 5.54 16.96 5.73
C HIS A 43 6.98 16.54 6.05
N LYS A 44 7.14 15.83 7.17
CA LYS A 44 8.36 15.09 7.51
C LYS A 44 8.19 13.65 7.08
N ILE A 45 9.07 13.15 6.22
CA ILE A 45 8.92 11.82 5.62
C ILE A 45 9.90 10.83 6.26
N VAL A 46 9.37 9.69 6.69
CA VAL A 46 10.14 8.55 7.22
C VAL A 46 9.92 7.35 6.33
N LYS A 47 11.01 6.77 5.79
CA LYS A 47 10.94 5.57 4.97
C LYS A 47 10.95 4.31 5.84
N ARG A 48 10.19 3.29 5.44
CA ARG A 48 10.19 1.93 6.02
C ARG A 48 10.17 0.88 4.92
N THR A 49 10.61 -0.33 5.24
CA THR A 49 10.62 -1.43 4.29
C THR A 49 9.20 -1.87 3.90
N SER A 50 8.30 -2.00 4.88
CA SER A 50 6.90 -2.38 4.65
C SER A 50 5.94 -1.77 5.69
N LEU A 51 4.67 -1.66 5.30
CA LEU A 51 3.56 -1.26 6.17
C LEU A 51 2.44 -2.29 6.11
N GLY A 52 2.26 -3.03 7.20
CA GLY A 52 1.22 -4.03 7.33
C GLY A 52 1.42 -5.26 6.45
N ARG A 53 0.45 -6.17 6.54
CA ARG A 53 0.27 -7.34 5.68
C ARG A 53 -1.23 -7.49 5.45
N MET A 54 -1.63 -7.68 4.20
CA MET A 54 -3.04 -7.73 3.79
C MET A 54 -3.34 -9.03 3.04
N ASP A 55 -4.32 -9.77 3.53
CA ASP A 55 -4.95 -10.85 2.79
C ASP A 55 -6.38 -10.40 2.51
N CYS A 56 -6.72 -10.28 1.23
CA CYS A 56 -7.95 -9.64 0.80
C CYS A 56 -8.64 -10.46 -0.30
N ILE A 57 -9.96 -10.33 -0.37
CA ILE A 57 -10.79 -10.93 -1.41
C ILE A 57 -11.65 -9.81 -1.99
N LEU A 58 -11.60 -9.65 -3.31
CA LEU A 58 -12.50 -8.79 -4.06
C LEU A 58 -13.64 -9.65 -4.63
N VAL A 59 -14.87 -9.18 -4.46
CA VAL A 59 -16.07 -9.75 -5.10
C VAL A 59 -16.41 -8.89 -6.31
N ASN A 60 -16.34 -9.48 -7.49
CA ASN A 60 -16.67 -8.81 -8.75
C ASN A 60 -18.18 -8.75 -8.98
N ASP A 61 -18.62 -7.88 -9.90
CA ASP A 61 -20.04 -7.68 -10.24
C ASP A 61 -20.73 -8.97 -10.75
N ASP A 62 -19.97 -9.87 -11.37
CA ASP A 62 -20.45 -11.18 -11.84
C ASP A 62 -20.45 -12.26 -10.74
N GLY A 63 -20.05 -11.90 -9.52
CA GLY A 63 -19.93 -12.79 -8.37
C GLY A 63 -18.63 -13.59 -8.32
N SER A 64 -17.72 -13.43 -9.29
CA SER A 64 -16.39 -14.04 -9.23
C SER A 64 -15.54 -13.42 -8.10
N LEU A 65 -14.57 -14.19 -7.61
CA LEU A 65 -13.71 -13.80 -6.50
C LEU A 65 -12.26 -13.66 -6.96
N GLU A 66 -11.61 -12.57 -6.57
CA GLU A 66 -10.17 -12.38 -6.73
C GLU A 66 -9.50 -12.35 -5.36
N GLY A 67 -8.54 -13.25 -5.15
CA GLY A 67 -7.69 -13.21 -3.96
C GLY A 67 -6.48 -12.31 -4.18
N GLY A 68 -6.14 -11.51 -3.17
CA GLY A 68 -4.88 -10.78 -3.08
C GLY A 68 -4.16 -11.18 -1.81
N ALA A 69 -2.97 -11.75 -1.95
CA ALA A 69 -2.09 -12.10 -0.83
C ALA A 69 -0.85 -11.20 -0.84
N ASP A 70 -0.49 -10.64 0.32
CA ASP A 70 0.62 -9.69 0.41
C ASP A 70 1.97 -10.40 0.23
N ASN A 71 2.66 -10.08 -0.87
CA ASN A 71 3.98 -10.61 -1.21
C ASN A 71 5.08 -10.21 -0.21
N ARG A 72 4.79 -9.29 0.73
CA ARG A 72 5.69 -8.93 1.83
C ARG A 72 5.74 -10.01 2.92
N GLY A 73 4.82 -10.99 2.88
CA GLY A 73 4.80 -12.18 3.73
C GLY A 73 4.93 -13.48 2.91
N ASP A 74 4.66 -14.61 3.56
CA ASP A 74 4.66 -15.96 3.00
C ASP A 74 3.24 -16.46 2.62
N ASN A 75 2.32 -15.52 2.42
CA ASN A 75 0.91 -15.78 2.17
C ASN A 75 0.64 -16.18 0.71
N ILE A 76 -0.39 -17.00 0.50
CA ILE A 76 -0.88 -17.40 -0.82
C ILE A 76 -2.40 -17.36 -0.82
N ALA A 77 -3.00 -16.86 -1.90
CA ALA A 77 -4.44 -16.97 -2.14
C ALA A 77 -4.73 -18.16 -3.08
N LEU A 78 -5.70 -19.01 -2.72
CA LEU A 78 -6.14 -20.18 -3.50
C LEU A 78 -7.67 -20.21 -3.59
N GLY A 79 -8.22 -20.79 -4.66
CA GLY A 79 -9.67 -20.90 -4.91
C GLY A 79 -10.05 -22.22 -5.63
N TYR A 80 -11.34 -22.41 -5.90
CA TYR A 80 -11.92 -23.57 -6.62
C TYR A 80 -13.09 -23.15 -7.52
#